data_AF-A0A0L6JTA8-F1
#
_entry.id   AF-A0A0L6JTA8-F1
#
_cell.length_a   1.000
_cell.length_b   1.000
_cell.length_c   1.000
_cell.angle_alpha   90.00
_cell.angle_beta   90.00
_cell.angle_gamma   90.00
#
_symmetry.space_group_name_H-M   'P 1'
#
loop_
_entity.id
_entity.type
_entity.pdbx_description
1 polymer ?
#
loop_
_entity_poly.entity_id
_entity_poly.type
_entity_poly.pdbx_seq_one_letter_code
_entity_poly.pdbx_strand_id
1 'polypeptide(L)' 'MKILIMLLVICPNIYTFSYARYAWESKNKAGAAGILILMLAALLLPFFIIVLR' A
#
# COMPACT_ATOMS: atom_id res chain seq x y z
N MET A 1 -1.68 -17.34 -12.30
CA MET A 1 -0.61 -16.30 -12.35
C MET A 1 -1.06 -14.96 -11.78
N LYS A 2 -2.22 -14.42 -12.18
CA LYS A 2 -2.79 -13.16 -11.63
C LYS A 2 -2.80 -13.10 -10.08
N ILE A 3 -3.17 -14.21 -9.42
CA ILE A 3 -3.21 -14.33 -7.94
C ILE A 3 -1.82 -14.23 -7.29
N LEU A 4 -0.80 -14.88 -7.86
CA LEU A 4 0.57 -14.81 -7.35
C LEU A 4 1.14 -13.38 -7.47
N ILE A 5 0.81 -12.68 -8.56
CA ILE A 5 1.22 -11.29 -8.76
C ILE A 5 0.52 -10.39 -7.74
N MET A 6 -0.78 -10.60 -7.47
CA MET A 6 -1.47 -9.85 -6.40
C MET A 6 -0.87 -10.10 -5.02
N LEU A 7 -0.49 -11.33 -4.69
CA LEU A 7 0.18 -11.63 -3.42
C LEU A 7 1.51 -10.88 -3.29
N LEU A 8 2.31 -10.82 -4.36
CA LEU A 8 3.57 -10.06 -4.38
C LEU A 8 3.37 -8.55 -4.17
N VAL A 9 2.23 -8.01 -4.61
CA VAL A 9 1.87 -6.59 -4.39
C VAL A 9 1.37 -6.35 -2.97
N ILE A 10 0.59 -7.26 -2.40
CA ILE A 10 -0.02 -7.10 -1.07
C ILE A 10 1.01 -7.25 0.06
N CYS A 11 1.95 -8.20 -0.06
CA CYS A 11 2.98 -8.45 0.97
C CYS A 11 3.75 -7.20 1.42
N PRO A 12 4.36 -6.39 0.52
CA PRO A 12 5.11 -5.20 0.93
C PRO A 12 4.21 -4.09 1.51
N ASN A 13 2.93 -4.05 1.14
CA ASN A 13 1.99 -3.07 1.68
C ASN A 13 1.75 -3.25 3.19
N ILE A 14 1.98 -4.45 3.74
CA ILE A 14 1.93 -4.70 5.19
C ILE A 14 3.00 -3.88 5.92
N TYR A 15 4.21 -3.82 5.35
CA TYR A 15 5.29 -3.00 5.89
C TYR A 15 4.97 -1.51 5.73
N THR A 16 4.45 -1.09 4.55
CA THR A 16 4.04 0.29 4.30
C THR A 16 2.98 0.76 5.29
N PHE A 17 2.00 -0.09 5.63
CA PHE A 17 0.99 0.20 6.65
C PHE A 17 1.60 0.34 8.05
N SER A 18 2.49 -0.59 8.42
CA SER A 18 3.19 -0.55 9.70
C SER A 18 4.05 0.71 9.84
N TYR A 19 4.70 1.12 8.75
CA TYR A 19 5.48 2.36 8.68
C TYR A 19 4.60 3.61 8.75
N ALA A 20 3.44 3.61 8.09
CA ALA A 20 2.46 4.69 8.20
C ALA A 20 1.98 4.87 9.65
N ARG A 21 1.70 3.75 10.35
CA ARG A 21 1.34 3.77 11.77
C ARG A 21 2.47 4.33 12.63
N TYR A 22 3.70 3.89 12.40
CA TYR A 22 4.88 4.44 13.10
C TYR A 22 5.04 5.95 12.89
N ALA A 23 4.86 6.42 11.64
CA ALA A 23 4.92 7.85 11.32
C ALA A 23 3.81 8.64 12.01
N TRP A 24 2.62 8.06 12.13
CA TRP A 24 1.49 8.65 12.85
C TRP A 24 1.77 8.78 14.36
N GLU A 25 2.30 7.73 14.97
CA GLU A 25 2.68 7.71 16.38
C GLU A 25 3.86 8.65 16.67
N SER A 26 4.79 8.82 15.71
CA SER A 26 5.93 9.75 15.78
C SER A 26 5.55 11.23 15.54
N LYS A 27 4.25 11.58 15.59
CA LYS A 27 3.67 12.92 15.33
C LYS A 27 3.84 13.45 13.90
N ASN A 28 4.38 12.66 12.97
CA ASN A 28 4.46 13.02 11.54
C ASN A 28 3.19 12.60 10.80
N LYS A 29 2.07 13.26 11.12
CA LYS A 29 0.75 12.95 10.56
C LYS A 29 0.67 13.21 9.05
N ALA A 30 1.35 14.25 8.55
CA ALA A 30 1.40 14.56 7.12
C ALA A 30 2.14 13.46 6.33
N GLY A 31 3.29 13.00 6.85
CA GLY A 31 4.02 11.87 6.28
C GLY A 31 3.18 10.59 6.30
N ALA A 32 2.54 10.28 7.42
CA ALA A 32 1.66 9.13 7.55
C ALA A 32 0.49 9.14 6.55
N ALA A 33 -0.16 10.30 6.37
CA ALA A 33 -1.23 10.46 5.37
C ALA A 33 -0.70 10.25 3.95
N GLY A 34 0.47 10.80 3.61
CA GLY A 34 1.13 10.56 2.32
C GLY A 34 1.42 9.08 2.07
N ILE A 35 1.95 8.38 3.08
CA ILE A 35 2.24 6.94 3.00
C ILE A 35 0.96 6.12 2.80
N LEU A 36 -0.15 6.47 3.47
CA LEU A 36 -1.44 5.81 3.27
C LEU A 36 -2.00 6.03 1.86
N ILE A 37 -1.88 7.24 1.32
CA ILE A 37 -2.29 7.53 -0.07
C ILE A 37 -1.45 6.70 -1.06
N LEU A 38 -0.13 6.63 -0.85
CA LEU A 38 0.77 5.82 -1.68
C LEU A 38 0.45 4.32 -1.57
N MET A 39 0.15 3.83 -0.37
CA MET A 39 -0.29 2.45 -0.15
C MET A 39 -1.58 2.14 -0.93
N LEU A 40 -2.57 3.03 -0.89
CA LEU A 40 -3.81 2.88 -1.66
C LEU A 40 -3.53 2.89 -3.17
N ALA A 41 -2.70 3.80 -3.67
CA ALA A 41 -2.34 3.83 -5.08
C ALA A 41 -1.61 2.55 -5.51
N ALA A 42 -0.69 2.05 -4.67
CA ALA A 42 0.07 0.83 -4.90
C ALA A 42 -0.81 -0.44 -4.90
N LEU A 43 -1.98 -0.43 -4.26
CA LEU A 43 -2.95 -1.52 -4.31
C LEU A 43 -3.94 -1.37 -5.47
N LEU A 44 -4.48 -0.16 -5.67
CA LEU A 44 -5.53 0.09 -6.65
C LEU A 44 -5.01 -0.05 -8.09
N LEU A 45 -3.86 0.54 -8.42
CA LEU A 45 -3.30 0.48 -9.78
C LEU A 45 -3.12 -0.96 -10.31
N PRO A 46 -2.40 -1.86 -9.60
CA PRO A 46 -2.26 -3.24 -10.06
C PRO A 46 -3.57 -4.02 -9.99
N PHE A 47 -4.48 -3.71 -9.05
CA PHE A 47 -5.80 -4.33 -9.03
C PHE A 47 -6.57 -4.02 -10.33
N PHE A 48 -6.62 -2.75 -10.76
CA PHE A 48 -7.25 -2.37 -12.03
C PHE A 48 -6.57 -3.03 -13.24
N ILE A 49 -5.24 -3.07 -13.27
CA ILE A 49 -4.49 -3.62 -14.42
C ILE A 49 -4.58 -5.15 -14.49
N ILE A 50 -4.62 -5.86 -13.36
CA ILE A 50 -4.55 -7.32 -13.32
C ILE A 50 -5.95 -7.95 -13.34
N VAL A 51 -6.92 -7.33 -12.66
CA VAL A 51 -8.26 -7.91 -12.44
C VAL A 51 -9.28 -7.40 -13.46
N LEU A 52 -9.29 -6.10 -13.75
CA LEU A 52 -10.28 -5.47 -14.64
C LEU A 52 -9.89 -5.48 -16.12
N ARG A 53 -8.63 -5.80 -16.44
CA ARG A 53 -8.10 -5.97 -17.80
C ARG A 53 -7.74 -7.44 -18.08
#